data_AF-A0A6C0J2N4-F1
#
_entry.id   AF-A0A6C0J2N4-F1
#
_cell.length_a   1.000
_cell.length_b   1.000
_cell.length_c   1.000
_cell.angle_alpha   90.00
_cell.angle_beta   90.00
_cell.angle_gamma   90.00
#
_symmetry.space_group_name_H-M   'P 1'
#
loop_
_entity.id
_entity.type
_entity.pdbx_description
1 polymer ?
#
loop_
_entity_poly.entity_id
_entity_poly.type
_entity_poly.pdbx_seq_one_letter_code
_entity_poly.pdbx_strand_id
1 'polypeptide(L)'
;METRAKRQQACSAREVIDKPKTVSDAYNIKNQCLKWNDKYVKILTKDPIVPKEPVSKEGRVTKDGIYTFLVTESGKLWTAPVESITEYGSLHDTMVYESKATSVLYAGELRKTGKEIEFNLQSGTYMKSFLSDHPDCEEYLKKETTEVLEKAHPEADVQFVEETLVTPANIPLTKEDLDKFHGLGFEIRLYKDRNVCKANPVMLDAQLTAATRQATYAQSKGMPVPVDTQAFITGLKKMMELHSSNYELYNSKMPTLSTVPMPKGGRRTRRWIQGVTKTMKRGAFTRQALRSHKTPEQYADSVLAHPKRHSKVTLRRARFLKNIRR
;
A
#
# COMPACT_ATOMS: atom_id res chain seq x y z
N MET A 1 8.99 -22.26 38.89
CA MET A 1 7.93 -21.37 38.39
C MET A 1 8.58 -20.11 37.87
N GLU A 2 8.59 -19.92 36.56
CA GLU A 2 9.00 -18.65 35.98
C GLU A 2 7.92 -17.60 36.29
N THR A 3 8.31 -16.39 36.71
CA THR A 3 7.33 -15.37 37.10
C THR A 3 6.56 -14.91 35.85
N ARG A 4 5.26 -14.59 36.00
CA ARG A 4 4.43 -14.02 34.90
C ARG A 4 5.16 -12.89 34.16
N ALA A 5 5.88 -12.05 34.91
CA ALA A 5 6.68 -10.95 34.36
C ALA A 5 7.83 -11.42 33.44
N LYS A 6 8.54 -12.51 33.77
CA LYS A 6 9.61 -13.06 32.93
C LYS A 6 9.05 -13.67 31.65
N ARG A 7 7.97 -14.45 31.76
CA ARG A 7 7.31 -15.05 30.58
C ARG A 7 6.66 -13.99 29.71
N GLN A 8 6.07 -12.95 30.30
CA GLN A 8 5.59 -11.77 29.58
C GLN A 8 6.73 -11.03 28.88
N GLN A 9 7.91 -10.94 29.49
CA GLN A 9 9.08 -10.31 28.86
C GLN A 9 9.64 -11.14 27.70
N ALA A 10 9.62 -12.48 27.79
CA ALA A 10 10.06 -13.39 26.74
C ALA A 10 9.05 -13.48 25.59
N CYS A 11 7.76 -13.44 25.90
CA CYS A 11 6.67 -13.63 24.93
C CYS A 11 5.99 -12.34 24.48
N SER A 12 6.32 -11.19 25.05
CA SER A 12 5.96 -9.93 24.43
C SER A 12 6.71 -9.84 23.13
N ALA A 13 6.00 -9.72 22.00
CA ALA A 13 6.58 -9.29 20.74
C ALA A 13 7.05 -7.83 20.85
N ARG A 14 8.01 -7.55 21.75
CA ARG A 14 8.75 -6.29 21.78
C ARG A 14 9.74 -6.27 20.62
N GLU A 15 9.25 -6.55 19.41
CA GLU A 15 9.91 -5.98 18.27
C GLU A 15 9.76 -4.46 18.43
N VAL A 16 10.91 -3.78 18.48
CA VAL A 16 10.95 -2.36 18.17
C VAL A 16 10.42 -2.29 16.75
N ILE A 17 9.13 -1.94 16.62
CA ILE A 17 8.47 -1.92 15.33
C ILE A 17 9.30 -0.99 14.45
N ASP A 18 9.68 -1.47 13.28
CA ASP A 18 10.21 -0.62 12.23
C ASP A 18 9.05 0.28 11.79
N LYS A 19 8.86 1.38 12.53
CA LYS A 19 7.69 2.23 12.40
C LYS A 19 7.57 2.65 10.94
N PRO A 20 6.36 2.69 10.38
CA PRO A 20 6.15 3.26 9.06
C PRO A 20 6.84 4.62 9.00
N LYS A 21 7.89 4.74 8.18
CA LYS A 21 8.73 5.94 8.13
C LYS A 21 7.95 7.11 7.54
N THR A 22 6.97 6.78 6.71
CA THR A 22 6.08 7.73 6.06
C THR A 22 4.64 7.25 6.16
N VAL A 23 3.70 8.19 5.96
CA VAL A 23 2.27 7.84 5.87
C VAL A 23 2.02 6.91 4.68
N SER A 24 2.78 7.06 3.58
CA SER A 24 2.65 6.15 2.43
C SER A 24 3.02 4.70 2.78
N ASP A 25 3.95 4.49 3.73
CA ASP A 25 4.33 3.14 4.15
C ASP A 25 3.21 2.48 4.95
N ALA A 26 2.52 3.26 5.81
CA ALA A 26 1.45 2.75 6.67
C ALA A 26 0.21 2.31 5.86
N TYR A 27 -0.08 3.02 4.77
CA TYR A 27 -1.23 2.77 3.91
C TYR A 27 -0.89 1.91 2.68
N ASN A 28 0.28 1.27 2.66
CA ASN A 28 0.69 0.46 1.54
C ASN A 28 -0.02 -0.90 1.57
N ILE A 29 -0.80 -1.19 0.53
CA ILE A 29 -1.51 -2.46 0.37
C ILE A 29 -0.49 -3.58 0.19
N LYS A 30 -0.41 -4.46 1.21
CA LYS A 30 0.33 -5.72 1.17
C LYS A 30 -0.60 -6.79 0.60
N ASN A 31 -0.04 -7.84 0.01
CA ASN A 31 -0.72 -8.87 -0.82
C ASN A 31 -1.07 -8.41 -2.24
N GLN A 32 -0.18 -8.80 -3.14
CA GLN A 32 -0.31 -8.53 -4.56
C GLN A 32 -0.89 -9.78 -5.21
N CYS A 33 -2.12 -9.68 -5.74
CA CYS A 33 -2.83 -10.65 -6.61
C CYS A 33 -3.98 -11.44 -5.99
N LEU A 34 -5.09 -10.72 -5.86
CA LEU A 34 -6.37 -11.23 -5.40
C LEU A 34 -7.20 -11.70 -6.58
N LYS A 35 -8.00 -12.76 -6.42
CA LYS A 35 -8.91 -13.22 -7.48
C LYS A 35 -10.14 -12.30 -7.51
N TRP A 36 -10.55 -11.88 -8.69
CA TRP A 36 -11.78 -11.11 -8.94
C TRP A 36 -12.39 -11.60 -10.25
N ASN A 37 -13.55 -12.26 -10.17
CA ASN A 37 -14.16 -12.97 -11.29
C ASN A 37 -13.17 -13.98 -11.94
N ASP A 38 -12.95 -13.84 -13.24
CA ASP A 38 -12.02 -14.62 -14.07
C ASP A 38 -10.60 -14.01 -14.11
N LYS A 39 -10.34 -12.95 -13.34
CA LYS A 39 -9.07 -12.21 -13.35
C LYS A 39 -8.39 -12.19 -11.98
N TYR A 40 -7.16 -11.67 -11.97
CA TYR A 40 -6.35 -11.39 -10.80
C TYR A 40 -6.05 -9.90 -10.71
N VAL A 41 -6.28 -9.30 -9.55
CA VAL A 41 -6.15 -7.86 -9.31
C VAL A 41 -4.88 -7.56 -8.54
N LYS A 42 -4.10 -6.61 -9.07
CA LYS A 42 -2.98 -5.99 -8.37
C LYS A 42 -3.27 -4.51 -8.19
N ILE A 43 -3.31 -4.08 -6.93
CA ILE A 43 -3.47 -2.67 -6.56
C ILE A 43 -2.08 -2.12 -6.25
N LEU A 44 -1.70 -1.05 -6.94
CA LEU A 44 -0.39 -0.43 -6.85
C LEU A 44 -0.53 0.95 -6.25
N THR A 45 0.19 1.16 -5.15
CA THR A 45 0.27 2.41 -4.44
C THR A 45 1.04 3.44 -5.26
N LYS A 46 0.39 4.55 -5.61
CA LYS A 46 1.01 5.75 -6.20
C LYS A 46 0.60 6.96 -5.37
N ASP A 47 1.36 7.27 -4.33
CA ASP A 47 1.10 8.41 -3.43
C ASP A 47 -0.37 8.48 -2.95
N PRO A 48 -0.83 7.50 -2.14
CA PRO A 48 -2.24 7.34 -1.85
C PRO A 48 -2.79 8.54 -1.07
N ILE A 49 -4.04 8.91 -1.36
CA ILE A 49 -4.73 9.91 -0.56
C ILE A 49 -5.00 9.32 0.82
N VAL A 50 -4.34 9.88 1.83
CA VAL A 50 -4.53 9.50 3.22
C VAL A 50 -5.95 9.89 3.65
N PRO A 51 -6.74 8.96 4.22
CA PRO A 51 -8.01 9.30 4.83
C PRO A 51 -7.83 10.42 5.87
N LYS A 52 -8.79 11.35 5.94
CA LYS A 52 -8.75 12.43 6.94
C LYS A 52 -9.15 11.95 8.34
N GLU A 53 -9.93 10.88 8.41
CA GLU A 53 -10.42 10.29 9.65
C GLU A 53 -9.60 9.05 10.00
N PRO A 54 -9.33 8.82 11.29
CA PRO A 54 -8.61 7.64 11.73
C PRO A 54 -9.40 6.38 11.37
N VAL A 55 -8.70 5.40 10.80
CA VAL A 55 -9.29 4.11 10.43
C VAL A 55 -9.48 3.24 11.67
N SER A 56 -8.63 3.45 12.68
CA SER A 56 -8.63 2.68 13.92
C SER A 56 -9.36 3.39 15.05
N LYS A 57 -9.93 2.58 15.95
CA LYS A 57 -10.55 3.05 17.19
C LYS A 57 -9.97 2.28 18.38
N GLU A 58 -9.70 3.01 19.45
CA GLU A 58 -9.37 2.40 20.74
C GLU A 58 -10.63 1.77 21.34
N GLY A 59 -10.52 0.52 21.82
CA GLY A 59 -11.55 -0.14 22.61
C GLY A 59 -12.53 -1.01 21.83
N ARG A 60 -13.81 -0.94 22.21
CA ARG A 60 -14.85 -1.94 21.90
C ARG A 60 -15.26 -1.95 20.43
N VAL A 61 -15.29 -3.15 19.85
CA VAL A 61 -16.01 -3.47 18.62
C VAL A 61 -17.52 -3.56 18.88
N THR A 62 -18.30 -2.62 18.34
CA THR A 62 -19.75 -2.54 18.59
C THR A 62 -20.61 -3.14 17.49
N LYS A 63 -20.08 -3.26 16.27
CA LYS A 63 -20.81 -3.78 15.10
C LYS A 63 -20.28 -5.15 14.71
N ASP A 64 -21.15 -6.00 14.20
CA ASP A 64 -20.75 -7.27 13.62
C ASP A 64 -19.88 -7.05 12.38
N GLY A 65 -18.97 -7.98 12.13
CA GLY A 65 -18.00 -7.88 11.03
C GLY A 65 -16.63 -8.44 11.40
N ILE A 66 -15.69 -8.30 10.46
CA ILE A 66 -14.30 -8.71 10.62
C ILE A 66 -13.44 -7.46 10.83
N TYR A 67 -12.48 -7.60 11.74
CA TYR A 67 -11.64 -6.53 12.22
C TYR A 67 -10.21 -7.02 12.29
N THR A 68 -9.29 -6.09 12.08
CA THR A 68 -7.91 -6.24 12.50
C THR A 68 -7.78 -5.67 13.91
N PHE A 69 -7.02 -6.32 14.78
CA PHE A 69 -6.72 -5.82 16.11
C PHE A 69 -5.22 -5.78 16.39
N LEU A 70 -4.85 -4.90 17.33
CA LEU A 70 -3.55 -4.92 17.99
C LEU A 70 -3.70 -4.51 19.45
N VAL A 71 -2.79 -5.01 20.29
CA VAL A 71 -2.60 -4.56 21.66
C VAL A 71 -1.22 -3.95 21.80
N THR A 72 -1.14 -2.71 22.28
CA THR A 72 0.11 -1.95 22.39
C THR A 72 0.81 -2.18 23.73
N GLU A 73 2.01 -1.62 23.92
CA GLU A 73 2.73 -1.65 25.21
C GLU A 73 1.91 -1.16 26.41
N SER A 74 0.92 -0.30 26.16
CA SER A 74 0.05 0.26 27.18
C SER A 74 -1.07 -0.70 27.62
N GLY A 75 -1.17 -1.88 27.01
CA GLY A 75 -2.26 -2.83 27.20
C GLY A 75 -3.58 -2.39 26.56
N LYS A 76 -3.56 -1.33 25.74
CA LYS A 76 -4.74 -0.83 25.03
C LYS A 76 -5.02 -1.65 23.79
N LEU A 77 -6.27 -2.10 23.68
CA LEU A 77 -6.82 -2.73 22.47
C LEU A 77 -7.18 -1.66 21.45
N TRP A 78 -6.65 -1.82 20.25
CA TRP A 78 -7.03 -1.05 19.06
C TRP A 78 -7.67 -2.00 18.06
N THR A 79 -8.72 -1.54 17.39
CA THR A 79 -9.39 -2.30 16.34
C THR A 79 -9.64 -1.42 15.11
N ALA A 80 -9.62 -2.03 13.94
CA ALA A 80 -9.97 -1.41 12.67
C ALA A 80 -10.82 -2.38 11.85
N PRO A 81 -11.97 -1.96 11.30
CA PRO A 81 -12.78 -2.84 10.46
C PRO A 81 -12.01 -3.21 9.19
N VAL A 82 -12.13 -4.45 8.75
CA VAL A 82 -11.60 -4.92 7.46
C VAL A 82 -12.72 -4.80 6.44
N GLU A 83 -12.66 -3.76 5.60
CA GLU A 83 -13.70 -3.56 4.58
C GLU A 83 -13.43 -4.38 3.33
N SER A 84 -12.15 -4.66 3.05
CA SER A 84 -11.73 -5.45 1.91
C SER A 84 -10.51 -6.32 2.25
N ILE A 85 -10.42 -7.48 1.61
CA ILE A 85 -9.26 -8.38 1.68
C ILE A 85 -7.93 -7.71 1.26
N THR A 86 -8.00 -6.61 0.51
CA THR A 86 -6.82 -5.79 0.14
C THR A 86 -6.22 -5.02 1.31
N GLU A 87 -7.01 -4.71 2.34
CA GLU A 87 -6.56 -3.88 3.46
C GLU A 87 -5.72 -4.68 4.47
N TYR A 88 -5.70 -6.01 4.31
CA TYR A 88 -4.98 -6.93 5.18
C TYR A 88 -3.48 -6.60 5.31
N GLY A 89 -3.00 -6.49 6.54
CA GLY A 89 -1.62 -6.13 6.89
C GLY A 89 -1.31 -4.63 6.80
N SER A 90 -1.96 -3.87 5.90
CA SER A 90 -1.85 -2.40 5.86
C SER A 90 -2.58 -1.74 7.04
N LEU A 91 -3.69 -2.34 7.51
CA LEU A 91 -4.41 -1.85 8.68
C LEU A 91 -3.57 -1.91 9.95
N HIS A 92 -2.77 -2.97 10.15
CA HIS A 92 -1.85 -3.08 11.28
C HIS A 92 -0.85 -1.92 11.33
N ASP A 93 -0.19 -1.62 10.20
CA ASP A 93 0.77 -0.51 10.12
C ASP A 93 0.08 0.85 10.30
N THR A 94 -1.13 1.00 9.75
CA THR A 94 -1.98 2.19 9.95
C THR A 94 -2.34 2.39 11.42
N MET A 95 -2.75 1.32 12.11
CA MET A 95 -3.10 1.35 13.53
C MET A 95 -1.88 1.66 14.40
N VAL A 96 -0.69 1.12 14.10
CA VAL A 96 0.57 1.48 14.80
C VAL A 96 0.89 2.96 14.59
N TYR A 97 0.74 3.46 13.37
CA TYR A 97 0.96 4.87 13.06
C TYR A 97 -0.02 5.78 13.84
N GLU A 98 -1.32 5.47 13.81
CA GLU A 98 -2.38 6.27 14.45
C GLU A 98 -2.31 6.22 15.97
N SER A 99 -2.10 5.04 16.56
CA SER A 99 -1.96 4.86 18.01
C SER A 99 -0.65 5.42 18.57
N LYS A 100 0.31 5.74 17.70
CA LYS A 100 1.69 6.11 18.05
C LYS A 100 2.42 5.05 18.89
N ALA A 101 1.97 3.79 18.81
CA ALA A 101 2.55 2.68 19.54
C ALA A 101 4.07 2.60 19.32
N THR A 102 4.80 2.30 20.38
CA THR A 102 6.24 2.01 20.32
C THR A 102 6.53 0.53 20.18
N SER A 103 5.59 -0.33 20.61
CA SER A 103 5.63 -1.78 20.38
C SER A 103 4.22 -2.37 20.30
N VAL A 104 4.12 -3.56 19.70
CA VAL A 104 2.86 -4.31 19.58
C VAL A 104 3.05 -5.59 20.39
N LEU A 105 2.30 -5.75 21.46
CA LEU A 105 2.41 -6.95 22.30
C LEU A 105 1.88 -8.18 21.56
N TYR A 106 0.75 -8.01 20.88
CA TYR A 106 0.15 -9.01 20.01
C TYR A 106 -0.86 -8.37 19.06
N ALA A 107 -1.06 -9.02 17.91
CA ALA A 107 -1.95 -8.52 16.85
C ALA A 107 -2.56 -9.68 16.06
N GLY A 108 -3.72 -9.45 15.49
CA GLY A 108 -4.39 -10.50 14.73
C GLY A 108 -5.65 -10.01 14.07
N GLU A 109 -6.56 -10.95 13.85
CA GLU A 109 -7.87 -10.72 13.27
C GLU A 109 -8.92 -11.10 14.31
N LEU A 110 -10.03 -10.35 14.37
CA LEU A 110 -11.22 -10.78 15.09
C LEU A 110 -12.47 -10.71 14.21
N ARG A 111 -13.42 -11.60 14.47
CA ARG A 111 -14.76 -11.60 13.89
C ARG A 111 -15.75 -11.48 15.02
N LYS A 112 -16.67 -10.53 14.91
CA LYS A 112 -17.77 -10.36 15.86
C LYS A 112 -19.09 -10.72 15.18
N THR A 113 -19.87 -11.58 15.83
CA THR A 113 -21.22 -11.99 15.41
C THR A 113 -22.14 -11.98 16.63
N GLY A 114 -22.98 -10.96 16.79
CA GLY A 114 -23.83 -10.84 17.98
C GLY A 114 -23.00 -10.76 19.27
N LYS A 115 -23.09 -11.78 20.12
CA LYS A 115 -22.30 -11.90 21.37
C LYS A 115 -21.07 -12.81 21.21
N GLU A 116 -20.77 -13.29 20.03
CA GLU A 116 -19.61 -14.15 19.80
C GLU A 116 -18.47 -13.31 19.25
N ILE A 117 -17.26 -13.53 19.78
CA ILE A 117 -16.01 -12.99 19.28
C ILE A 117 -15.07 -14.14 19.02
N GLU A 118 -14.75 -14.36 17.76
CA GLU A 118 -13.66 -15.26 17.37
C GLU A 118 -12.42 -14.43 17.06
N PHE A 119 -11.26 -14.89 17.49
CA PHE A 119 -10.01 -14.20 17.19
C PHE A 119 -8.87 -15.17 16.86
N ASN A 120 -7.86 -14.67 16.17
CA ASN A 120 -6.63 -15.41 15.92
C ASN A 120 -5.39 -14.51 16.17
N LEU A 121 -4.20 -15.11 16.07
CA LEU A 121 -2.91 -14.39 16.10
C LEU A 121 -2.24 -14.41 14.73
N GLN A 122 -3.02 -14.41 13.64
CA GLN A 122 -2.52 -14.58 12.27
C GLN A 122 -1.98 -13.29 11.64
N SER A 123 -1.66 -12.23 12.40
CA SER A 123 -1.06 -11.02 11.83
C SER A 123 0.24 -11.36 11.09
N GLY A 124 0.19 -11.36 9.75
CA GLY A 124 1.35 -11.62 8.91
C GLY A 124 2.46 -10.57 9.07
N THR A 125 2.09 -9.36 9.52
CA THR A 125 3.05 -8.27 9.73
C THR A 125 3.83 -8.41 11.03
N TYR A 126 3.20 -8.89 12.12
CA TYR A 126 3.82 -8.89 13.45
C TYR A 126 3.90 -10.28 14.09
N MET A 127 2.81 -11.05 14.07
CA MET A 127 2.73 -12.27 14.87
C MET A 127 3.27 -13.51 14.17
N LYS A 128 3.08 -13.62 12.85
CA LYS A 128 3.42 -14.86 12.15
C LYS A 128 4.92 -15.20 12.21
N SER A 129 5.78 -14.20 11.99
CA SER A 129 7.24 -14.39 12.12
C SER A 129 7.62 -14.63 13.57
N PHE A 130 7.09 -13.83 14.49
CA PHE A 130 7.38 -13.95 15.92
C PHE A 130 7.04 -15.34 16.47
N LEU A 131 5.83 -15.85 16.21
CA LEU A 131 5.39 -17.17 16.68
C LEU A 131 6.14 -18.31 15.99
N SER A 132 6.64 -18.11 14.76
CA SER A 132 7.53 -19.07 14.12
C SER A 132 8.85 -19.21 14.87
N ASP A 133 9.36 -18.11 15.43
CA ASP A 133 10.61 -18.08 16.19
C ASP A 133 10.40 -18.43 17.68
N HIS A 134 9.18 -18.23 18.20
CA HIS A 134 8.81 -18.37 19.62
C HIS A 134 7.50 -19.19 19.77
N PRO A 135 7.48 -20.46 19.35
CA PRO A 135 6.26 -21.28 19.33
C PRO A 135 5.68 -21.53 20.73
N ASP A 136 6.51 -21.51 21.77
CA ASP A 136 6.12 -21.67 23.18
C ASP A 136 5.34 -20.48 23.74
N CYS A 137 5.34 -19.35 23.03
CA CYS A 137 4.61 -18.15 23.40
C CYS A 137 3.16 -18.14 22.92
N GLU A 138 2.76 -19.02 22.01
CA GLU A 138 1.43 -19.00 21.41
C GLU A 138 0.32 -19.17 22.46
N GLU A 139 0.42 -20.18 23.32
CA GLU A 139 -0.58 -20.45 24.37
C GLU A 139 -0.71 -19.28 25.35
N TYR A 140 0.42 -18.68 25.73
CA TYR A 140 0.43 -17.51 26.61
C TYR A 140 -0.27 -16.31 25.96
N LEU A 141 0.05 -16.04 24.68
CA LEU A 141 -0.53 -14.92 23.95
C LEU A 141 -2.02 -15.12 23.66
N LYS A 142 -2.46 -16.36 23.38
CA LYS A 142 -3.89 -16.72 23.30
C LYS A 142 -4.61 -16.28 24.58
N LYS A 143 -4.11 -16.73 25.72
CA LYS A 143 -4.69 -16.42 27.03
C LYS A 143 -4.75 -14.92 27.31
N GLU A 144 -3.64 -14.19 27.13
CA GLU A 144 -3.61 -12.74 27.38
C GLU A 144 -4.53 -11.98 26.42
N THR A 145 -4.62 -12.41 25.16
CA THR A 145 -5.53 -11.80 24.19
C THR A 145 -6.99 -12.05 24.57
N THR A 146 -7.33 -13.26 25.00
CA THR A 146 -8.66 -13.59 25.54
C THR A 146 -9.01 -12.68 26.72
N GLU A 147 -8.12 -12.54 27.71
CA GLU A 147 -8.35 -11.68 28.89
C GLU A 147 -8.62 -10.21 28.49
N VAL A 148 -7.88 -9.68 27.50
CA VAL A 148 -8.09 -8.32 27.00
C VAL A 148 -9.42 -8.18 26.26
N LEU A 149 -9.77 -9.15 25.42
CA LEU A 149 -11.02 -9.15 24.66
C LEU A 149 -12.24 -9.30 25.57
N GLU A 150 -12.21 -10.20 26.56
CA GLU A 150 -13.28 -10.37 27.56
C GLU A 150 -13.45 -9.10 28.41
N LYS A 151 -12.34 -8.46 28.81
CA LYS A 151 -12.41 -7.18 29.54
C LYS A 151 -13.02 -6.08 28.68
N ALA A 152 -12.66 -6.04 27.40
CA ALA A 152 -13.23 -5.09 26.45
C ALA A 152 -14.71 -5.43 26.18
N HIS A 153 -15.08 -6.71 26.15
CA HIS A 153 -16.38 -7.23 25.74
C HIS A 153 -16.95 -8.20 26.78
N PRO A 154 -17.34 -7.73 27.97
CA PRO A 154 -17.76 -8.60 29.08
C PRO A 154 -19.04 -9.39 28.78
N GLU A 155 -19.81 -8.98 27.78
CA GLU A 155 -21.01 -9.65 27.31
C GLU A 155 -20.74 -10.73 26.25
N ALA A 156 -19.52 -10.84 25.75
CA ALA A 156 -19.18 -11.69 24.62
C ALA A 156 -18.59 -13.04 25.05
N ASP A 157 -18.90 -14.09 24.29
CA ASP A 157 -18.19 -15.37 24.32
C ASP A 157 -16.97 -15.26 23.40
N VAL A 158 -15.77 -15.37 23.97
CA VAL A 158 -14.50 -15.13 23.27
C VAL A 158 -13.81 -16.46 22.98
N GLN A 159 -13.59 -16.75 21.70
CA GLN A 159 -13.02 -18.01 21.24
C GLN A 159 -11.81 -17.79 20.34
N PHE A 160 -10.78 -18.61 20.51
CA PHE A 160 -9.63 -18.61 19.61
C PHE A 160 -9.89 -19.53 18.41
N VAL A 161 -9.52 -19.08 17.21
CA VAL A 161 -9.52 -19.88 15.98
C VAL A 161 -8.14 -19.87 15.34
N GLU A 162 -7.72 -21.00 14.78
CA GLU A 162 -6.39 -21.13 14.15
C GLU A 162 -6.33 -20.47 12.76
N GLU A 163 -7.46 -20.43 12.08
CA GLU A 163 -7.58 -20.03 10.68
C GLU A 163 -7.68 -18.52 10.52
N THR A 164 -7.26 -18.02 9.35
CA THR A 164 -7.51 -16.61 9.01
C THR A 164 -9.00 -16.38 8.78
N LEU A 165 -9.52 -15.34 9.41
CA LEU A 165 -10.88 -14.82 9.25
C LEU A 165 -10.99 -13.98 7.98
N VAL A 166 -9.88 -13.42 7.50
CA VAL A 166 -9.80 -12.59 6.28
C VAL A 166 -9.57 -13.48 5.05
N THR A 167 -10.64 -14.13 4.58
CA THR A 167 -10.62 -14.98 3.39
C THR A 167 -11.43 -14.36 2.25
N PRO A 168 -11.16 -14.74 0.98
CA PRO A 168 -12.02 -14.34 -0.14
C PRO A 168 -13.47 -14.82 -0.01
N ALA A 169 -13.72 -15.86 0.79
CA ALA A 169 -15.06 -16.36 1.06
C ALA A 169 -15.82 -15.45 2.04
N ASN A 170 -15.12 -14.91 3.04
CA ASN A 170 -15.71 -14.03 4.05
C ASN A 170 -15.77 -12.57 3.60
N ILE A 171 -14.77 -12.12 2.83
CA ILE A 171 -14.64 -10.74 2.33
C ILE A 171 -14.23 -10.81 0.86
N PRO A 172 -15.20 -11.04 -0.05
CA PRO A 172 -14.91 -11.07 -1.47
C PRO A 172 -14.51 -9.68 -1.96
N LEU A 173 -13.53 -9.61 -2.86
CA LEU A 173 -13.19 -8.36 -3.53
C LEU A 173 -14.34 -7.96 -4.45
N THR A 174 -14.97 -6.82 -4.17
CA THR A 174 -16.12 -6.31 -4.92
C THR A 174 -15.68 -5.29 -5.98
N LYS A 175 -16.61 -4.89 -6.85
CA LYS A 175 -16.35 -3.81 -7.80
C LYS A 175 -16.24 -2.46 -7.06
N GLU A 176 -17.09 -2.27 -6.06
CA GLU A 176 -17.14 -1.09 -5.21
C GLU A 176 -15.79 -0.85 -4.51
N ASP A 177 -15.12 -1.92 -4.07
CA ASP A 177 -13.76 -1.83 -3.51
C ASP A 177 -12.77 -1.30 -4.54
N LEU A 178 -12.79 -1.83 -5.77
CA LEU A 178 -11.92 -1.37 -6.84
C LEU A 178 -12.19 0.10 -7.21
N ASP A 179 -13.45 0.49 -7.26
CA ASP A 179 -13.85 1.88 -7.49
C ASP A 179 -13.35 2.80 -6.37
N LYS A 180 -13.44 2.37 -5.10
CA LYS A 180 -12.88 3.07 -3.93
C LYS A 180 -11.37 3.26 -4.05
N PHE A 181 -10.61 2.18 -4.28
CA PHE A 181 -9.15 2.27 -4.44
C PHE A 181 -8.75 3.14 -5.63
N HIS A 182 -9.45 3.01 -6.76
CA HIS A 182 -9.17 3.86 -7.90
C HIS A 182 -9.43 5.34 -7.59
N GLY A 183 -10.54 5.66 -6.91
CA GLY A 183 -10.86 7.01 -6.46
C GLY A 183 -9.83 7.60 -5.49
N LEU A 184 -9.16 6.76 -4.71
CA LEU A 184 -8.05 7.14 -3.82
C LEU A 184 -6.70 7.30 -4.54
N GLY A 185 -6.67 7.14 -5.87
CA GLY A 185 -5.49 7.33 -6.71
C GLY A 185 -4.64 6.08 -6.91
N PHE A 186 -5.08 4.91 -6.44
CA PHE A 186 -4.36 3.67 -6.67
C PHE A 186 -4.46 3.24 -8.14
N GLU A 187 -3.37 2.66 -8.66
CA GLU A 187 -3.37 2.03 -9.97
C GLU A 187 -3.80 0.57 -9.85
N ILE A 188 -4.88 0.20 -10.54
CA ILE A 188 -5.42 -1.16 -10.50
C ILE A 188 -5.14 -1.85 -11.83
N ARG A 189 -4.40 -2.95 -11.76
CA ARG A 189 -4.05 -3.81 -12.90
C ARG A 189 -4.77 -5.14 -12.79
N LEU A 190 -5.41 -5.56 -13.88
CA LEU A 190 -6.13 -6.82 -13.99
C LEU A 190 -5.35 -7.79 -14.87
N TYR A 191 -5.01 -8.96 -14.36
CA TYR A 191 -4.24 -9.99 -15.03
C TYR A 191 -5.11 -11.23 -15.29
N LYS A 192 -4.86 -11.94 -16.39
CA LYS A 192 -5.49 -13.25 -16.65
C LYS A 192 -4.82 -14.39 -15.88
N ASP A 193 -3.54 -14.25 -15.59
CA ASP A 193 -2.72 -15.28 -14.95
C ASP A 193 -2.22 -14.83 -13.56
N ARG A 194 -2.33 -15.74 -12.59
CA ARG A 194 -1.95 -15.48 -11.20
C ARG A 194 -0.43 -15.29 -11.04
N ASN A 195 0.36 -16.09 -11.74
CA ASN A 195 1.82 -16.07 -11.62
C ASN A 195 2.39 -14.78 -12.23
N VAL A 196 1.85 -14.37 -13.38
CA VAL A 196 2.18 -13.08 -14.01
C VAL A 196 1.82 -11.94 -13.06
N CYS A 197 0.63 -11.97 -12.45
CA CYS A 197 0.25 -10.96 -11.48
C CYS A 197 1.25 -10.89 -10.30
N LYS A 198 1.59 -12.04 -9.73
CA LYS A 198 2.49 -12.14 -8.55
C LYS A 198 3.91 -11.68 -8.86
N ALA A 199 4.32 -11.71 -10.12
CA ALA A 199 5.65 -11.27 -10.52
C ALA A 199 5.88 -9.80 -10.12
N ASN A 200 7.01 -9.53 -9.47
CA ASN A 200 7.46 -8.18 -9.18
C ASN A 200 8.37 -7.71 -10.33
N PRO A 201 7.94 -6.75 -11.16
CA PRO A 201 8.72 -6.33 -12.32
C PRO A 201 10.08 -5.75 -11.94
N VAL A 202 10.22 -5.14 -10.76
CA VAL A 202 11.50 -4.63 -10.26
C VAL A 202 12.45 -5.77 -9.91
N MET A 203 11.94 -6.82 -9.26
CA MET A 203 12.74 -8.01 -8.97
C MET A 203 13.10 -8.77 -10.24
N LEU A 204 12.16 -8.90 -11.19
CA LEU A 204 12.44 -9.52 -12.49
C LEU A 204 13.53 -8.77 -13.26
N ASP A 205 13.46 -7.43 -13.30
CA ASP A 205 14.46 -6.59 -13.95
C ASP A 205 15.83 -6.69 -13.25
N ALA A 206 15.85 -6.70 -11.92
CA ALA A 206 17.07 -6.89 -11.14
C ALA A 206 17.70 -8.28 -11.37
N GLN A 207 16.90 -9.35 -11.37
CA GLN A 207 17.34 -10.71 -11.68
C GLN A 207 17.85 -10.82 -13.11
N LEU A 208 17.16 -10.20 -14.06
CA LEU A 208 17.55 -10.18 -15.47
C LEU A 208 18.88 -9.44 -15.65
N THR A 209 19.03 -8.29 -14.99
CA THR A 209 20.26 -7.51 -14.98
C THR A 209 21.42 -8.30 -14.39
N ALA A 210 21.23 -8.95 -13.24
CA ALA A 210 22.25 -9.76 -12.58
C ALA A 210 22.68 -10.95 -13.46
N ALA A 211 21.73 -11.71 -13.99
CA ALA A 211 22.01 -12.85 -14.87
C ALA A 211 22.72 -12.41 -16.16
N THR A 212 22.29 -11.29 -16.76
CA THR A 212 22.94 -10.74 -17.97
C THR A 212 24.38 -10.30 -17.69
N ARG A 213 24.65 -9.69 -16.53
CA ARG A 213 26.01 -9.33 -16.12
C ARG A 213 26.90 -10.56 -15.94
N GLN A 214 26.39 -11.61 -15.31
CA GLN A 214 27.12 -12.87 -15.14
C GLN A 214 27.46 -13.51 -16.49
N ALA A 215 26.50 -13.55 -17.42
CA ALA A 215 26.72 -14.04 -18.78
C ALA A 215 27.75 -13.19 -19.53
N THR A 216 27.65 -11.86 -19.45
CA THR A 216 28.60 -10.93 -20.08
C THR A 216 30.01 -11.11 -19.52
N TYR A 217 30.13 -11.30 -18.20
CA TYR A 217 31.42 -11.56 -17.55
C TYR A 217 32.04 -12.86 -18.03
N ALA A 218 31.27 -13.97 -18.08
CA ALA A 218 31.75 -15.25 -18.59
C ALA A 218 32.29 -15.12 -20.03
N GLN A 219 31.52 -14.47 -20.91
CA GLN A 219 31.92 -14.20 -22.29
C GLN A 219 33.20 -13.36 -22.36
N SER A 220 33.33 -12.32 -21.54
CA SER A 220 34.53 -11.46 -21.51
C SER A 220 35.80 -12.20 -21.07
N LYS A 221 35.65 -13.33 -20.38
CA LYS A 221 36.73 -14.21 -19.94
C LYS A 221 36.96 -15.40 -20.88
N GLY A 222 36.27 -15.46 -22.02
CA GLY A 222 36.33 -16.59 -22.95
C GLY A 222 35.73 -17.87 -22.38
N MET A 223 34.94 -17.77 -21.31
CA MET A 223 34.26 -18.91 -20.69
C MET A 223 32.89 -19.12 -21.35
N PRO A 224 32.44 -20.37 -21.56
CA PRO A 224 31.09 -20.64 -22.01
C PRO A 224 30.08 -20.15 -20.98
N VAL A 225 28.99 -19.53 -21.44
CA VAL A 225 27.84 -19.21 -20.57
C VAL A 225 27.11 -20.51 -20.27
N PRO A 226 26.81 -20.83 -19.00
CA PRO A 226 26.04 -22.03 -18.68
C PRO A 226 24.67 -22.01 -19.40
N VAL A 227 24.27 -23.15 -19.98
CA VAL A 227 22.99 -23.28 -20.70
C VAL A 227 21.82 -22.86 -19.82
N ASP A 228 21.86 -23.20 -18.54
CA ASP A 228 20.85 -22.83 -17.55
C ASP A 228 20.75 -21.32 -17.36
N THR A 229 21.87 -20.59 -17.43
CA THR A 229 21.86 -19.12 -17.36
C THR A 229 21.17 -18.51 -18.58
N GLN A 230 21.42 -19.06 -19.78
CA GLN A 230 20.79 -18.56 -21.01
C GLN A 230 19.28 -18.86 -21.03
N ALA A 231 18.88 -20.05 -20.59
CA ALA A 231 17.48 -20.42 -20.42
C ALA A 231 16.79 -19.53 -19.39
N PHE A 232 17.45 -19.26 -18.25
CA PHE A 232 16.95 -18.37 -17.20
C PHE A 232 16.74 -16.93 -17.70
N ILE A 233 17.73 -16.34 -18.40
CA ILE A 233 17.61 -15.01 -19.01
C ILE A 233 16.42 -14.95 -19.98
N THR A 234 16.27 -15.98 -20.81
CA THR A 234 15.17 -16.08 -21.78
C THR A 234 13.81 -16.14 -21.09
N GLY A 235 13.70 -16.96 -20.02
CA GLY A 235 12.50 -17.05 -19.19
C GLY A 235 12.13 -15.72 -18.54
N LEU A 236 13.11 -15.00 -17.97
CA LEU A 236 12.88 -13.68 -17.36
C LEU A 236 12.40 -12.65 -18.37
N LYS A 237 13.01 -12.58 -19.56
CA LYS A 237 12.57 -11.69 -20.65
C LYS A 237 11.12 -11.97 -21.04
N LYS A 238 10.77 -13.24 -21.25
CA LYS A 238 9.40 -13.65 -21.58
C LYS A 238 8.42 -13.29 -20.46
N MET A 239 8.79 -13.48 -19.20
CA MET A 239 7.95 -13.06 -18.06
C MET A 239 7.76 -11.54 -18.00
N MET A 240 8.78 -10.74 -18.26
CA MET A 240 8.66 -9.27 -18.31
C MET A 240 7.75 -8.82 -19.46
N GLU A 241 7.88 -9.43 -20.64
CA GLU A 241 7.01 -9.17 -21.79
C GLU A 241 5.56 -9.59 -21.51
N LEU A 242 5.35 -10.75 -20.92
CA LEU A 242 4.02 -11.19 -20.49
C LEU A 242 3.44 -10.24 -19.44
N HIS A 243 4.25 -9.77 -18.49
CA HIS A 243 3.80 -8.84 -17.46
C HIS A 243 3.43 -7.46 -18.05
N SER A 244 4.09 -7.00 -19.12
CA SER A 244 3.76 -5.70 -19.75
C SER A 244 2.54 -5.78 -20.68
N SER A 245 2.28 -6.95 -21.27
CA SER A 245 1.23 -7.16 -22.28
C SER A 245 -0.07 -7.78 -21.73
N ASN A 246 -0.02 -8.49 -20.60
CA ASN A 246 -1.18 -9.24 -20.07
C ASN A 246 -1.91 -8.58 -18.90
N TYR A 247 -1.83 -7.26 -18.77
CA TYR A 247 -2.73 -6.56 -17.87
C TYR A 247 -3.61 -5.54 -18.57
N GLU A 248 -4.85 -5.50 -18.13
CA GLU A 248 -5.77 -4.41 -18.44
C GLU A 248 -5.73 -3.42 -17.29
N LEU A 249 -5.68 -2.12 -17.59
CA LEU A 249 -5.97 -1.10 -16.58
C LEU A 249 -7.47 -1.14 -16.32
N TYR A 250 -7.87 -1.23 -15.05
CA TYR A 250 -9.26 -1.32 -14.62
C TYR A 250 -10.16 -0.27 -15.30
N ASN A 251 -9.65 0.95 -15.50
CA ASN A 251 -10.37 2.06 -16.12
C ASN A 251 -9.99 2.39 -17.57
N SER A 252 -9.23 1.53 -18.26
CA SER A 252 -8.97 1.73 -19.70
C SER A 252 -10.24 1.65 -20.57
N LYS A 253 -11.32 1.07 -20.04
CA LYS A 253 -12.62 0.91 -20.72
C LYS A 253 -13.78 1.63 -20.06
N MET A 254 -13.61 2.23 -18.87
CA MET A 254 -14.68 3.09 -18.35
C MET A 254 -14.75 4.33 -19.25
N PRO A 255 -15.94 4.70 -19.77
CA PRO A 255 -16.09 5.93 -20.52
C PRO A 255 -15.54 7.04 -19.63
N THR A 256 -14.46 7.67 -20.07
CA THR A 256 -13.93 8.85 -19.39
C THR A 256 -15.13 9.74 -19.12
N LEU A 257 -15.38 10.07 -17.85
CA LEU A 257 -16.41 11.03 -17.41
C LEU A 257 -16.29 12.41 -18.13
N SER A 258 -15.25 12.58 -18.96
CA SER A 258 -15.07 13.58 -20.01
C SER A 258 -16.15 13.63 -21.12
N THR A 259 -17.12 12.71 -21.19
CA THR A 259 -18.12 12.69 -22.28
C THR A 259 -19.56 12.92 -21.84
N VAL A 260 -19.81 13.39 -20.61
CA VAL A 260 -21.06 14.14 -20.41
C VAL A 260 -20.97 15.36 -21.34
N PRO A 261 -21.80 15.46 -22.39
CA PRO A 261 -21.79 16.64 -23.24
C PRO A 261 -22.16 17.80 -22.31
N MET A 262 -21.19 18.66 -22.03
CA MET A 262 -21.51 19.87 -21.28
C MET A 262 -22.64 20.57 -22.03
N PRO A 263 -23.68 21.03 -21.31
CA PRO A 263 -24.79 21.72 -21.93
C PRO A 263 -24.25 22.81 -22.86
N LYS A 264 -24.64 22.74 -24.13
CA LYS A 264 -24.30 23.75 -25.15
C LYS A 264 -24.94 25.08 -24.73
N GLY A 265 -24.23 25.88 -23.97
CA GLY A 265 -24.72 27.20 -23.58
C GLY A 265 -24.15 27.67 -22.26
N GLY A 266 -23.09 28.48 -22.34
CA GLY A 266 -22.59 29.24 -21.20
C GLY A 266 -21.08 29.35 -21.22
N ARG A 267 -20.56 30.44 -21.80
CA ARG A 267 -19.18 30.89 -21.59
C ARG A 267 -18.96 31.13 -20.09
N ARG A 268 -18.63 30.09 -19.31
CA ARG A 268 -18.00 30.28 -18.01
C ARG A 268 -16.57 30.71 -18.28
N THR A 269 -16.34 32.01 -18.11
CA THR A 269 -15.02 32.64 -18.18
C THR A 269 -13.99 31.84 -17.38
N ARG A 270 -12.77 31.67 -17.93
CA ARG A 270 -11.56 31.04 -17.38
C ARG A 270 -11.05 31.67 -16.05
N ARG A 271 -11.94 32.24 -15.23
CA ARG A 271 -11.62 32.98 -14.01
C ARG A 271 -11.12 32.09 -12.88
N TRP A 272 -11.48 30.81 -12.80
CA TRP A 272 -11.01 29.96 -11.71
C TRP A 272 -9.50 29.65 -11.83
N ILE A 273 -9.02 29.31 -13.03
CA ILE A 273 -7.58 29.13 -13.31
C ILE A 273 -6.83 30.46 -13.18
N GLN A 274 -7.42 31.57 -13.63
CA GLN A 274 -6.83 32.90 -13.43
C GLN A 274 -6.79 33.32 -11.96
N GLY A 275 -7.74 32.86 -11.14
CA GLY A 275 -7.78 33.03 -9.69
C GLY A 275 -6.63 32.30 -8.99
N VAL A 276 -6.35 31.05 -9.38
CA VAL A 276 -5.21 30.28 -8.87
C VAL A 276 -3.88 30.97 -9.20
N THR A 277 -3.72 31.48 -10.43
CA THR A 277 -2.48 32.18 -10.80
C THR A 277 -2.32 33.56 -10.13
N LYS A 278 -3.41 34.25 -9.77
CA LYS A 278 -3.36 35.55 -9.08
C LYS A 278 -2.97 35.44 -7.60
N THR A 279 -3.27 34.31 -6.95
CA THR A 279 -3.09 34.13 -5.50
C THR A 279 -1.98 33.13 -5.14
N MET A 280 -1.33 32.50 -6.11
CA MET A 280 -0.15 31.68 -5.85
C MET A 280 0.96 32.52 -5.19
N LYS A 281 1.28 32.20 -3.92
CA LYS A 281 2.48 32.71 -3.23
C LYS A 281 3.67 32.58 -4.17
N ARG A 282 4.49 33.64 -4.33
CA ARG A 282 5.65 33.70 -5.23
C ARG A 282 6.52 32.44 -5.07
N GLY A 283 6.26 31.45 -5.93
CA GLY A 283 6.92 30.16 -5.89
C GLY A 283 8.39 30.33 -6.24
N ALA A 284 9.19 29.30 -5.96
CA ALA A 284 10.61 29.30 -6.31
C ALA A 284 10.85 29.60 -7.80
N PHE A 285 9.93 29.21 -8.69
CA PHE A 285 10.02 29.48 -10.13
C PHE A 285 9.82 30.96 -10.48
N THR A 286 8.84 31.63 -9.88
CA THR A 286 8.59 33.07 -10.08
C THR A 286 9.73 33.92 -9.54
N ARG A 287 10.34 33.50 -8.41
CA ARG A 287 11.53 34.16 -7.86
C ARG A 287 12.76 33.98 -8.76
N GLN A 288 12.93 32.81 -9.38
CA GLN A 288 13.98 32.57 -10.36
C GLN A 288 13.81 33.43 -11.62
N ALA A 289 12.58 33.52 -12.14
CA ALA A 289 12.27 34.39 -13.27
C ALA A 289 12.60 35.87 -12.97
N LEU A 290 12.22 36.34 -11.77
CA LEU A 290 12.51 37.70 -11.32
C LEU A 290 14.02 37.98 -11.23
N ARG A 291 14.81 37.05 -10.67
CA ARG A 291 16.29 37.17 -10.62
C ARG A 291 16.94 37.22 -12.00
N SER A 292 16.28 36.69 -13.02
CA SER A 292 16.73 36.75 -14.41
C SER A 292 16.13 37.91 -15.19
N HIS A 293 15.45 38.86 -14.52
CA HIS A 293 14.74 39.99 -15.14
C HIS A 293 13.77 39.57 -16.25
N LYS A 294 13.12 38.42 -16.09
CA LYS A 294 12.17 37.84 -17.05
C LYS A 294 10.81 37.63 -16.40
N THR A 295 9.75 37.70 -17.20
CA THR A 295 8.44 37.16 -16.80
C THR A 295 8.53 35.64 -16.63
N PRO A 296 7.66 35.00 -15.81
CA PRO A 296 7.64 33.54 -15.67
C PRO A 296 7.54 32.79 -17.01
N GLU A 297 6.85 33.38 -17.99
CA GLU A 297 6.66 32.84 -19.33
C GLU A 297 7.96 32.89 -20.13
N GLN A 298 8.59 34.07 -20.21
CA GLN A 298 9.88 34.24 -20.88
C GLN A 298 10.98 33.40 -20.21
N TYR A 299 10.89 33.23 -18.89
CA TYR A 299 11.80 32.37 -18.16
C TYR A 299 11.56 30.89 -18.47
N ALA A 300 10.30 30.44 -18.56
CA ALA A 300 9.98 29.08 -18.97
C ALA A 300 10.48 28.78 -20.39
N ASP A 301 10.32 29.71 -21.34
CA ASP A 301 10.88 29.58 -22.70
C ASP A 301 12.40 29.47 -22.68
N SER A 302 13.07 30.33 -21.92
CA SER A 302 14.52 30.31 -21.74
C SER A 302 15.01 28.99 -21.15
N VAL A 303 14.27 28.42 -20.18
CA VAL A 303 14.58 27.15 -19.53
C VAL A 303 14.43 25.98 -20.49
N LEU A 304 13.36 25.97 -21.29
CA LEU A 304 13.09 24.89 -22.25
C LEU A 304 14.05 24.93 -23.46
N ALA A 305 14.53 26.11 -23.85
CA ALA A 305 15.55 26.26 -24.87
C ALA A 305 16.93 25.73 -24.44
N HIS A 306 17.22 25.71 -23.13
CA HIS A 306 18.54 25.31 -22.60
C HIS A 306 18.44 24.24 -21.50
N PRO A 307 17.92 23.03 -21.80
CA PRO A 307 17.59 22.05 -20.77
C PRO A 307 18.81 21.57 -19.96
N LYS A 308 20.01 21.57 -20.55
CA LYS A 308 21.25 21.19 -19.85
C LYS A 308 21.70 22.20 -18.79
N ARG A 309 21.25 23.47 -18.85
CA ARG A 309 21.64 24.54 -17.91
C ARG A 309 20.73 24.62 -16.67
N HIS A 310 19.69 23.79 -16.61
CA HIS A 310 18.66 23.87 -15.58
C HIS A 310 18.42 22.52 -14.91
N SER A 311 18.00 22.56 -13.64
CA SER A 311 17.65 21.34 -12.91
C SER A 311 16.39 20.69 -13.49
N LYS A 312 16.26 19.37 -13.30
CA LYS A 312 15.06 18.60 -13.69
C LYS A 312 13.77 19.19 -13.10
N VAL A 313 13.83 19.76 -11.89
CA VAL A 313 12.70 20.40 -11.21
C VAL A 313 12.28 21.69 -11.92
N THR A 314 13.24 22.55 -12.29
CA THR A 314 12.95 23.79 -13.04
C THR A 314 12.38 23.48 -14.42
N LEU A 315 12.88 22.43 -15.08
CA LEU A 315 12.32 21.96 -16.36
C LEU A 315 10.87 21.47 -16.24
N ARG A 316 10.54 20.66 -15.22
CA ARG A 316 9.16 20.21 -14.97
C ARG A 316 8.21 21.39 -14.76
N ARG A 317 8.65 22.39 -13.98
CA ARG A 317 7.87 23.61 -13.73
C ARG A 317 7.66 24.45 -14.99
N ALA A 318 8.68 24.58 -15.84
CA ALA A 318 8.55 25.27 -17.12
C ALA A 318 7.57 24.57 -18.07
N ARG A 319 7.63 23.23 -18.16
CA ARG A 319 6.67 22.43 -18.95
C ARG A 319 5.25 22.54 -18.42
N PHE A 320 5.08 22.46 -17.10
CA PHE A 320 3.79 22.62 -16.44
C PHE A 320 3.16 23.99 -16.76
N LEU A 321 3.95 25.08 -16.68
CA LEU A 321 3.49 26.43 -16.99
C LEU A 321 3.03 26.56 -18.46
N LYS A 322 3.76 25.94 -19.40
CA LYS A 322 3.37 25.93 -20.82
C LYS A 322 2.11 25.12 -21.10
N ASN A 323 1.92 24.01 -20.39
CA ASN A 323 0.77 23.13 -20.58
C ASN A 323 -0.52 23.74 -20.02
N ILE A 324 -0.47 24.48 -18.91
CA ILE A 324 -1.66 25.17 -18.35
C ILE A 324 -2.15 26.31 -19.25
N ARG A 325 -1.26 26.90 -20.05
CA ARG A 325 -1.55 28.07 -20.88
C ARG A 325 -1.98 27.74 -22.31
N ARG A 326 -1.90 26.48 -22.75
CA ARG A 326 -2.50 26.01 -24.02
C ARG A 326 -4.01 25.89 -23.85
#